data_AF-X1LVT2-F1
#
_entry.id   AF-X1LVT2-F1
#
_cell.length_a   1.000
_cell.length_b   1.000
_cell.length_c   1.000
_cell.angle_alpha   90.00
_cell.angle_beta   90.00
_cell.angle_gamma   90.00
#
_symmetry.space_group_name_H-M   'P 1'
#
loop_
_entity.id
_entity.type
_entity.pdbx_description
1 polymer ?
#
loop_
_entity_poly.entity_id
_entity_poly.type
_entity_poly.pdbx_seq_one_letter_code
_entity_poly.pdbx_strand_id
1 'polypeptide(L)' 'MIELSPEITTIIMLGGILLAVSTGFPLALAVGSVGLIVGYLLLGDATFQIIYSRLYSLAQN' A
#
# COMPACT_ATOMS: atom_id res chain seq x y z
N MET A 1 6.87 12.25 -3.06
CA MET A 1 6.51 12.52 -4.46
C MET A 1 7.72 12.21 -5.33
N ILE A 2 7.89 10.92 -5.62
CA ILE A 2 8.93 10.40 -6.51
C ILE A 2 8.24 9.98 -7.79
N GLU A 3 8.82 10.33 -8.93
CA GLU A 3 8.34 9.83 -10.22
C GLU A 3 8.82 8.39 -10.42
N LEU A 4 7.91 7.45 -10.20
CA LEU A 4 8.13 6.03 -10.52
C LEU A 4 7.37 5.68 -11.79
N SER A 5 7.98 4.84 -12.63
CA SER A 5 7.27 4.29 -13.78
C SER A 5 6.16 3.33 -13.32
N PRO A 6 5.12 3.10 -14.14
CA PRO A 6 4.09 2.12 -13.84
C PRO A 6 4.63 0.71 -13.59
N GLU A 7 5.65 0.30 -14.34
CA GLU A 7 6.29 -1.01 -14.23
C GLU A 7 7.00 -1.16 -12.88
N ILE A 8 7.78 -0.16 -12.49
CA ILE A 8 8.48 -0.15 -11.20
C ILE A 8 7.47 -0.17 -10.04
N THR A 9 6.42 0.65 -10.15
CA THR A 9 5.35 0.68 -9.14
C THR A 9 4.71 -0.69 -8.98
N THR A 10 4.39 -1.36 -10.10
CA THR A 10 3.80 -2.70 -10.11
C THR A 10 4.73 -3.73 -9.45
N ILE A 11 6.01 -3.72 -9.81
CA ILE A 11 7.01 -4.63 -9.24
C ILE A 11 7.11 -4.42 -7.72
N ILE A 12 7.17 -3.18 -7.24
CA ILE A 12 7.27 -2.88 -5.81
C ILE A 12 5.99 -3.34 -5.08
N MET A 13 4.81 -3.05 -5.62
CA MET A 13 3.56 -3.39 -4.96
C MET A 13 3.33 -4.90 -4.92
N LEU A 14 3.43 -5.59 -6.06
CA LEU A 14 3.23 -7.04 -6.11
C LEU A 14 4.37 -7.79 -5.42
N GLY A 15 5.62 -7.42 -5.71
CA GLY A 15 6.80 -8.03 -5.11
C GLY A 15 6.84 -7.83 -3.60
N GLY A 16 6.57 -6.61 -3.11
CA GLY A 16 6.55 -6.30 -1.68
C GLY A 16 5.50 -7.10 -0.93
N ILE A 17 4.28 -7.19 -1.46
CA ILE A 17 3.19 -7.98 -0.83
C ILE A 17 3.55 -9.47 -0.82
N LEU A 18 4.01 -10.01 -1.96
CA LEU A 18 4.37 -11.43 -2.08
C LEU A 18 5.49 -11.81 -1.11
N LEU A 19 6.55 -11.00 -1.02
CA LEU A 19 7.65 -11.24 -0.10
C LEU A 19 7.19 -11.15 1.35
N ALA A 20 6.41 -10.12 1.71
CA ALA A 20 5.91 -9.96 3.08
C ALA A 20 5.03 -11.14 3.51
N VAL A 21 4.11 -11.58 2.67
CA VAL A 21 3.23 -12.73 2.97
C VAL A 21 4.00 -14.05 3.02
N SER A 22 5.04 -14.21 2.19
CA SER A 22 5.87 -15.42 2.19
C SER A 22 6.60 -15.65 3.52
N THR A 23 6.79 -14.61 4.33
CA THR A 23 7.34 -14.74 5.70
C THR A 23 6.33 -15.29 6.71
N GLY A 24 5.06 -15.49 6.32
CA GLY A 24 3.96 -15.84 7.21
C GLY A 24 3.29 -14.63 7.88
N PHE A 25 3.64 -13.40 7.46
CA PHE A 25 3.06 -12.18 8.02
C PHE A 25 1.59 -12.01 7.60
N PRO A 26 0.71 -11.44 8.47
CA PRO A 26 -0.70 -11.27 8.15
C PRO A 26 -0.92 -10.43 6.89
N LEU A 27 -1.74 -10.96 5.97
CA LEU A 27 -2.00 -10.35 4.67
C LEU A 27 -2.48 -8.89 4.78
N ALA A 28 -3.39 -8.60 5.71
CA ALA A 28 -3.94 -7.26 5.90
C ALA A 28 -2.84 -6.24 6.23
N LEU A 29 -1.86 -6.62 7.05
CA LEU A 29 -0.74 -5.74 7.40
C LEU A 29 0.24 -5.61 6.24
N ALA A 30 0.54 -6.70 5.52
CA ALA A 30 1.40 -6.67 4.34
C ALA A 30 0.85 -5.73 3.25
N VAL A 31 -0.42 -5.90 2.89
CA VAL A 31 -1.08 -5.07 1.88
C VAL A 31 -1.21 -3.62 2.36
N GLY A 32 -1.63 -3.41 3.61
CA GLY A 32 -1.78 -2.07 4.18
C GLY A 32 -0.47 -1.29 4.24
N SER A 33 0.61 -1.91 4.68
CA SER A 33 1.93 -1.26 4.78
C SER A 33 2.55 -0.99 3.41
N VAL A 34 2.52 -1.94 2.48
CA VAL A 34 3.00 -1.72 1.10
C VAL A 34 2.18 -0.63 0.42
N GLY A 35 0.86 -0.66 0.54
CA GLY A 35 -0.03 0.36 0.00
C GLY A 35 0.20 1.75 0.58
N LEU A 36 0.47 1.84 1.89
CA LEU A 36 0.79 3.11 2.56
C LEU A 36 2.14 3.66 2.13
N ILE A 37 3.18 2.83 2.09
CA ILE A 37 4.53 3.25 1.70
C ILE A 37 4.53 3.72 0.23
N VAL A 38 4.04 2.88 -0.69
CA VAL A 38 4.04 3.23 -2.12
C VAL A 38 3.08 4.39 -2.40
N GLY A 39 1.92 4.40 -1.74
CA GLY A 39 0.98 5.50 -1.80
C GLY A 39 1.65 6.81 -1.41
N TYR A 40 2.33 6.86 -0.26
CA TYR A 40 2.99 8.07 0.22
C TYR A 40 4.12 8.53 -0.72
N LEU A 41 4.89 7.60 -1.29
CA LEU A 41 5.95 7.93 -2.24
C LEU A 41 5.39 8.63 -3.49
N LEU A 42 4.23 8.20 -3.99
CA LEU A 42 3.60 8.72 -5.21
C LEU A 42 2.72 9.95 -4.95
N LEU A 43 1.90 9.90 -3.91
CA LEU A 43 0.80 10.84 -3.64
C LEU A 43 1.08 11.76 -2.44
N GLY A 44 2.13 11.50 -1.67
CA GLY A 44 2.46 12.26 -0.46
C GLY A 44 1.37 12.17 0.60
N ASP A 45 1.09 13.29 1.26
CA ASP A 45 0.17 13.34 2.40
C ASP A 45 -1.28 12.96 2.04
N ALA A 46 -1.66 13.09 0.77
CA ALA A 46 -2.98 12.68 0.28
C ALA A 46 -3.28 11.19 0.55
N THR A 47 -2.24 10.34 0.64
CA THR A 47 -2.37 8.92 0.97
C THR A 47 -3.08 8.69 2.30
N PHE A 48 -2.83 9.51 3.31
CA PHE A 48 -3.43 9.31 4.63
C PHE A 48 -4.94 9.49 4.60
N GLN A 49 -5.43 10.51 3.89
CA GLN A 49 -6.87 10.73 3.73
C GLN A 49 -7.52 9.60 2.92
N ILE A 50 -6.86 9.12 1.86
CA ILE A 50 -7.35 8.01 1.05
C ILE A 50 -7.45 6.74 1.90
N ILE A 51 -6.38 6.36 2.59
CA ILE A 51 -6.38 5.16 3.44
C ILE A 51 -7.39 5.28 4.58
N TYR A 52 -7.46 6.44 5.24
CA TYR A 52 -8.43 6.69 6.29
C TYR A 52 -9.87 6.51 5.78
N SER A 53 -10.23 7.10 4.63
CA SER A 53 -11.58 6.96 4.07
C SER A 53 -11.92 5.51 3.73
N ARG A 54 -10.95 4.74 3.22
CA ARG A 54 -11.12 3.31 2.89
C ARG A 54 -11.29 2.45 4.13
N LEU A 55 -10.46 2.66 5.15
CA LEU A 55 -10.56 1.93 6.42
C LEU A 55 -11.86 2.26 7.16
N TYR A 56 -12.23 3.53 7.20
CA TYR A 56 -13.48 3.97 7.81
C TYR A 56 -14.69 3.34 7.11
N SER A 57 -14.72 3.36 5.77
CA SER A 57 -15.77 2.68 5.01
C SER A 57 -15.79 1.17 5.24
N LEU A 58 -14.63 0.53 5.40
CA LEU A 58 -14.56 -0.91 5.68
C LEU A 58 -15.07 -1.24 7.09
N ALA A 59 -14.77 -0.40 8.09
CA ALA A 59 -15.23 -0.59 9.46
C ALA A 59 -16.74 -0.39 9.65
N GLN A 60 -17.42 0.23 8.68
CA GLN A 60 -18.87 0.44 8.67
C GLN A 60 -19.64 -0.59 7.84
N ASN A 61 -18.95 -1.52 7.18
CA ASN A 61 -19.57 -2.71 6.56
C ASN A 61 -19.72 -3.84 7.57
#